data_AF-A0A536I6H5-F1
#
_entry.id   AF-A0A536I6H5-F1
#
_cell.length_a   1.000
_cell.length_b   1.000
_cell.length_c   1.000
_cell.angle_alpha   90.00
_cell.angle_beta   90.00
_cell.angle_gamma   90.00
#
_symmetry.space_group_name_H-M   'P 1'
#
loop_
_entity.id
_entity.type
_entity.pdbx_description
1 polymer ?
#
loop_
_entity_poly.entity_id
_entity_poly.type
_entity_poly.pdbx_seq_one_letter_code
_entity_poly.pdbx_strand_id
1 'polypeptide(L)'
;MHLLPHLRAACEQANSMFALESSQIDQDGAFVVEVRPRDQSFGLGQIRAAVLCLIGQIAETGTYVRQRREPLSFEVLTGVVGNSPFASHGHLLILRIVGYDARWS
;
A
#
# COMPACT_ATOMS: atom_id res chain seq x y z
N MET A 1 -11.82 6.34 -8.79
CA MET A 1 -10.95 6.07 -7.63
C MET A 1 -9.86 7.13 -7.54
N HIS A 2 -9.81 7.92 -6.47
CA HIS A 2 -8.87 9.05 -6.34
C HIS A 2 -7.44 8.64 -5.91
N LEU A 3 -7.25 7.42 -5.40
CA LEU A 3 -5.96 6.95 -4.85
C LEU A 3 -4.88 6.67 -5.91
N LEU A 4 -5.27 6.21 -7.11
CA LEU A 4 -4.30 5.77 -8.13
C LEU A 4 -3.37 6.90 -8.62
N PRO A 5 -3.86 8.12 -8.95
CA PRO A 5 -2.98 9.23 -9.30
C PRO A 5 -1.96 9.57 -8.21
N HIS A 6 -2.39 9.59 -6.94
CA HIS A 6 -1.50 9.89 -5.81
C HIS A 6 -0.45 8.80 -5.59
N LEU A 7 -0.85 7.53 -5.69
CA LEU A 7 0.04 6.40 -5.58
C LEU A 7 1.09 6.36 -6.71
N ARG A 8 0.66 6.62 -7.95
CA ARG A 8 1.56 6.70 -9.10
C ARG A 8 2.57 7.82 -8.91
N ALA A 9 2.09 9.02 -8.56
CA ALA A 9 2.95 10.17 -8.30
C ALA A 9 3.97 9.88 -7.19
N ALA A 10 3.56 9.23 -6.09
CA ALA A 10 4.46 8.83 -5.02
C ALA A 10 5.54 7.83 -5.50
N CYS A 11 5.15 6.82 -6.28
CA CYS A 11 6.10 5.83 -6.82
C CYS A 11 7.07 6.39 -7.88
N GLU A 12 6.70 7.46 -8.57
CA GLU A 12 7.51 8.16 -9.59
C GLU A 12 8.53 9.14 -9.00
N GLN A 13 8.43 9.48 -7.71
CA GLN A 13 9.42 10.34 -7.05
C GLN A 13 10.81 9.70 -7.11
N ALA A 14 11.85 10.52 -7.33
CA ALA A 14 13.23 10.05 -7.48
C ALA A 14 13.76 9.30 -6.25
N ASN A 15 13.23 9.61 -5.07
CA ASN A 15 13.55 8.96 -3.79
C ASN A 15 12.55 7.87 -3.39
N SER A 16 11.61 7.50 -4.26
CA SER A 16 10.65 6.43 -3.96
C SER A 16 11.39 5.11 -3.75
N MET A 17 11.07 4.44 -2.64
CA MET A 17 11.60 3.10 -2.36
C MET A 17 10.95 2.01 -3.21
N PHE A 18 9.80 2.31 -3.84
CA PHE A 18 9.02 1.36 -4.61
C PHE A 18 8.88 1.80 -6.08
N ALA A 19 8.86 0.82 -6.97
CA ALA A 19 8.35 0.95 -8.33
C ALA A 19 6.94 0.36 -8.39
N LEU A 20 6.02 1.07 -9.05
CA LEU A 20 4.69 0.55 -9.34
C LEU A 20 4.77 -0.44 -10.51
N GLU A 21 4.37 -1.69 -10.29
CA GLU A 21 4.36 -2.74 -11.33
C GLU A 21 2.99 -2.87 -11.98
N SER A 22 1.94 -2.96 -11.17
CA SER A 22 0.57 -3.10 -11.65
C SER A 22 -0.44 -2.51 -10.67
N SER A 23 -1.62 -2.18 -11.19
CA SER A 23 -2.77 -1.76 -10.38
C SER A 23 -4.05 -2.22 -11.04
N GLN A 24 -4.96 -2.80 -10.27
CA GLN A 24 -6.23 -3.33 -10.76
C GLN A 24 -7.29 -3.30 -9.67
N ILE A 25 -8.56 -3.39 -10.06
CA ILE A 25 -9.67 -3.62 -9.13
C ILE A 25 -10.04 -5.10 -9.27
N ASP A 26 -10.11 -5.82 -8.16
CA ASP A 26 -10.52 -7.23 -8.17
C ASP A 26 -12.06 -7.40 -8.19
N GLN A 27 -12.50 -8.65 -8.18
CA GLN A 27 -13.92 -9.00 -8.27
C GLN A 27 -14.74 -8.55 -7.06
N ASP A 28 -14.07 -8.33 -5.92
CA ASP A 28 -14.68 -7.88 -4.67
C ASP A 28 -14.63 -6.34 -4.51
N GLY A 29 -14.12 -5.64 -5.53
CA GLY A 29 -14.00 -4.19 -5.54
C GLY A 29 -12.79 -3.65 -4.77
N ALA A 30 -11.87 -4.52 -4.33
CA ALA A 30 -10.63 -4.10 -3.69
C ALA A 30 -9.64 -3.60 -4.76
N PHE A 31 -8.91 -2.54 -4.41
CA PHE A 31 -7.88 -2.01 -5.28
C PHE A 31 -6.55 -2.68 -4.97
N VAL A 32 -6.13 -3.57 -5.86
CA VAL A 32 -4.91 -4.34 -5.71
C VAL A 32 -3.79 -3.64 -6.46
N VAL A 33 -2.70 -3.39 -5.75
CA VAL A 33 -1.50 -2.74 -6.27
C VAL A 33 -0.32 -3.65 -6.03
N GLU A 34 0.46 -3.88 -7.08
CA GLU A 34 1.75 -4.55 -6.97
C GLU A 34 2.87 -3.53 -7.06
N VAL A 35 3.73 -3.55 -6.05
CA VAL A 35 4.93 -2.73 -6.00
C VAL A 35 6.16 -3.59 -5.80
N ARG A 36 7.25 -3.20 -6.45
CA ARG A 36 8.57 -3.82 -6.30
C ARG A 36 9.49 -2.89 -5.51
N PRO A 37 10.20 -3.37 -4.48
CA PRO A 37 11.28 -2.61 -3.87
C PRO A 37 12.34 -2.28 -4.92
N ARG A 38 12.78 -1.02 -5.00
CA ARG A 38 13.85 -0.63 -5.94
C ARG A 38 15.22 -1.20 -5.54
N ASP A 39 15.40 -1.44 -4.24
CA ASP A 39 16.56 -2.14 -3.68
C ASP A 39 16.08 -3.47 -3.08
N GLN A 40 16.63 -4.57 -3.59
CA GLN A 40 16.27 -5.93 -3.18
C GLN A 40 16.96 -6.35 -1.87
N SER A 41 17.89 -5.55 -1.35
CA SER A 41 18.57 -5.82 -0.08
C SER A 41 17.77 -5.39 1.16
N PHE A 42 16.62 -4.71 0.98
CA PHE A 42 15.81 -4.22 2.08
C PHE A 42 15.27 -5.35 2.96
N GLY A 43 15.56 -5.29 4.26
CA GLY A 43 14.95 -6.18 5.24
C GLY A 43 13.47 -5.87 5.48
N LEU A 44 12.75 -6.82 6.09
CA LEU A 44 11.31 -6.68 6.35
C LEU A 44 10.95 -5.41 7.14
N GLY A 45 11.80 -5.01 8.09
CA GLY A 45 11.62 -3.77 8.85
C GLY A 45 11.66 -2.51 7.97
N GLN A 46 12.59 -2.47 7.01
CA GLN A 46 12.70 -1.37 6.05
C GLN A 46 11.51 -1.36 5.09
N ILE A 47 11.06 -2.53 4.62
CA ILE A 47 9.84 -2.66 3.80
C ILE A 47 8.62 -2.13 4.55
N ARG A 48 8.43 -2.51 5.82
CA ARG A 48 7.31 -2.01 6.64
C ARG A 48 7.34 -0.49 6.80
N ALA A 49 8.51 0.07 7.11
CA ALA A 49 8.67 1.52 7.23
C ALA A 49 8.35 2.24 5.92
N ALA A 50 8.83 1.70 4.79
CA ALA A 50 8.56 2.24 3.46
C ALA A 50 7.07 2.19 3.11
N VAL A 51 6.38 1.08 3.42
CA VAL A 51 4.94 0.94 3.20
C VAL A 51 4.15 1.95 4.01
N LEU A 52 4.48 2.14 5.30
CA LEU A 52 3.82 3.15 6.12
C LEU A 52 4.06 4.57 5.60
N CYS A 53 5.27 4.86 5.11
CA CYS A 53 5.56 6.15 4.47
C CYS A 53 4.70 6.37 3.22
N LEU A 54 4.63 5.38 2.32
CA LEU A 54 3.82 5.43 1.11
C LEU A 54 2.33 5.63 1.44
N ILE A 55 1.80 4.89 2.42
CA ILE A 55 0.41 5.04 2.86
C ILE A 55 0.17 6.43 3.45
N GLY A 56 1.10 6.95 4.26
CA GLY A 56 1.00 8.29 4.84
C GLY A 56 0.93 9.42 3.82
N GLN A 57 1.46 9.21 2.61
CA GLN A 57 1.37 10.19 1.52
C GLN A 57 0.02 10.18 0.80
N ILE A 58 -0.76 9.10 0.91
CA ILE A 58 -2.02 8.93 0.17
C ILE A 58 -3.26 8.89 1.07
N ALA A 59 -3.10 8.75 2.38
CA ALA A 59 -4.21 8.64 3.32
C ALA A 59 -4.87 10.00 3.62
N GLU A 60 -6.21 10.03 3.69
CA GLU A 60 -6.98 11.27 3.84
C GLU A 60 -7.32 11.64 5.29
N THR A 61 -7.65 10.70 6.20
CA THR A 61 -7.98 11.04 7.62
C THR A 61 -7.76 9.90 8.62
N GLY A 62 -8.05 8.64 8.25
CA GLY A 62 -7.80 7.47 9.09
C GLY A 62 -7.27 6.30 8.27
N THR A 63 -6.35 5.52 8.85
CA THR A 63 -5.67 4.41 8.19
C THR A 63 -5.65 3.18 9.11
N TYR A 64 -6.20 2.07 8.63
CA TYR A 64 -6.00 0.75 9.23
C TYR A 64 -5.11 -0.10 8.31
N VAL A 65 -4.07 -0.73 8.86
CA VAL A 65 -3.12 -1.56 8.10
C VAL A 65 -3.05 -2.97 8.70
N ARG A 66 -3.25 -4.00 7.88
CA ARG A 66 -3.05 -5.41 8.23
C ARG A 66 -2.00 -6.04 7.33
N GLN A 67 -0.93 -6.59 7.92
CA GLN A 67 0.12 -7.29 7.18
C GLN A 67 -0.18 -8.80 7.06
N ARG A 68 -0.01 -9.36 5.88
CA ARG A 68 0.04 -10.81 5.59
C ARG A 68 1.47 -11.19 5.21
N ARG A 69 1.90 -12.39 5.60
CA ARG A 69 3.30 -12.83 5.40
C ARG A 69 3.52 -13.48 4.04
N GLU A 70 2.57 -14.27 3.55
CA GLU A 70 2.72 -15.06 2.33
C GLU A 70 1.42 -15.02 1.49
N PRO A 71 1.45 -14.42 0.28
CA PRO A 71 2.49 -13.50 -0.19
C PRO A 71 2.59 -12.28 0.75
N LEU A 72 3.76 -11.61 0.79
CA LEU A 72 3.91 -10.40 1.60
C LEU A 72 2.97 -9.31 1.06
N SER A 73 1.95 -8.98 1.84
CA SER A 73 0.98 -7.97 1.47
C SER A 73 0.52 -7.14 2.66
N PHE A 74 0.04 -5.93 2.36
CA PHE A 74 -0.53 -5.00 3.32
C PHE A 74 -1.92 -4.62 2.83
N GLU A 75 -2.92 -4.98 3.61
CA GLU A 75 -4.30 -4.56 3.40
C GLU A 75 -4.49 -3.23 4.15
N VAL A 76 -4.93 -2.21 3.44
CA VAL A 76 -5.02 -0.83 3.90
C VAL A 76 -6.44 -0.33 3.69
N LEU A 77 -7.10 0.05 4.77
CA LEU A 77 -8.37 0.75 4.71
C LEU A 77 -8.12 2.23 5.00
N THR A 78 -8.46 3.09 4.04
CA THR A 78 -8.48 4.55 4.24
C THR A 78 -9.91 5.00 4.49
N GLY A 79 -10.11 5.99 5.37
CA GLY A 79 -11.45 6.53 5.65
C GLY A 79 -11.43 8.00 6.08
N VAL A 80 -12.58 8.65 5.94
CA VAL A 80 -12.86 10.01 6.44
C VAL A 80 -13.64 9.90 7.74
N VAL A 81 -13.24 10.63 8.78
CA VAL A 81 -14.02 10.73 10.03
C VAL A 81 -15.16 11.72 9.81
N GLY A 82 -16.38 11.23 9.56
CA GLY A 82 -17.61 12.04 9.60
C GLY A 82 -18.35 11.90 10.94
N ASN A 83 -19.39 12.71 11.16
CA ASN A 83 -20.23 12.73 12.39
C ASN A 83 -21.10 11.46 12.62
N SER A 84 -20.76 10.33 12.02
CA SER A 84 -21.45 9.05 12.13
C SER A 84 -20.49 7.97 12.61
N PRO A 85 -20.90 7.03 13.48
CA PRO A 85 -20.06 5.91 13.88
C PRO A 85 -19.69 5.06 12.66
N PHE A 86 -18.44 5.19 12.20
CA PHE A 86 -17.80 4.29 11.22
C PHE A 86 -18.56 4.06 9.90
N ALA A 87 -19.15 5.10 9.30
CA ALA A 87 -19.58 5.02 7.89
C ALA A 87 -18.37 5.21 6.94
N SER A 88 -17.47 4.23 6.88
CA SER A 88 -16.30 4.28 6.00
C SER A 88 -16.74 4.25 4.53
N HIS A 89 -16.75 5.41 3.86
CA HIS A 89 -16.61 5.47 2.41
C HIS A 89 -15.16 5.12 2.02
N GLY A 90 -14.65 4.02 2.56
CA GLY A 90 -13.26 3.61 2.46
C GLY A 90 -13.07 2.62 1.33
N HIS A 91 -12.04 2.84 0.52
CA HIS A 91 -11.62 1.85 -0.46
C HIS A 91 -10.60 0.92 0.20
N LEU A 92 -10.80 -0.40 0.07
CA LEU A 92 -9.78 -1.37 0.48
C LEU A 92 -8.66 -1.36 -0.56
N LEU A 93 -7.45 -1.00 -0.13
CA LEU A 93 -6.21 -1.10 -0.91
C LEU A 93 -5.45 -2.34 -0.45
N ILE A 94 -5.02 -3.18 -1.40
CA ILE A 94 -4.15 -4.33 -1.12
C ILE A 94 -2.81 -4.05 -1.80
N LEU A 95 -1.78 -3.74 -1.01
CA LEU A 95 -0.42 -3.53 -1.48
C LEU A 95 0.35 -4.86 -1.42
N ARG A 96 0.65 -5.44 -2.58
CA ARG A 96 1.46 -6.66 -2.70
C ARG A 96 2.91 -6.28 -2.99
N ILE A 97 3.82 -6.83 -2.21
CA ILE A 97 5.26 -6.64 -2.42
C ILE A 97 5.75 -7.78 -3.30
N VAL A 98 6.06 -7.47 -4.56
CA VAL A 98 6.54 -8.46 -5.54
C VAL A 98 8.07 -8.44 -5.65
N GLY A 99 8.66 -9.58 -6.00
CA GLY A 99 10.12 -9.74 -6.10
C GLY A 99 10.84 -9.79 -4.76
N TYR A 100 10.12 -9.72 -3.64
CA TYR A 100 10.67 -9.82 -2.30
C TYR A 100 10.74 -11.28 -1.83
N ASP A 101 11.93 -11.78 -1.52
CA ASP A 101 12.12 -13.11 -0.93
C ASP A 101 12.36 -12.98 0.58
N ALA A 102 11.37 -13.37 1.37
CA ALA A 102 11.38 -13.28 2.83
C ALA A 102 12.32 -14.28 3.51
N ARG A 103 13.03 -15.14 2.75
CA ARG A 103 13.83 -16.27 3.28
C ARG A 103 15.07 -15.90 4.10
N TRP A 104 15.36 -14.61 4.30
CA TRP A 104 16.58 -14.16 4.99
C TRP A 104 16.34 -13.01 5.97
N SER A 105 15.31 -13.10 6.83
CA SER A 105 15.14 -12.22 7.99
C SER A 105 15.27 -12.96 9.30
#